data_AF-A0A432T1S1-F1
#
_entry.id   AF-A0A432T1S1-F1
#
_cell.length_a   1.000
_cell.length_b   1.000
_cell.length_c   1.000
_cell.angle_alpha   90.00
_cell.angle_beta   90.00
_cell.angle_gamma   90.00
#
_symmetry.space_group_name_H-M   'P 1'
#
loop_
_entity.id
_entity.type
_entity.pdbx_description
1 polymer ?
#
loop_
_entity_poly.entity_id
_entity_poly.type
_entity_poly.pdbx_seq_one_letter_code
_entity_poly.pdbx_strand_id
1 'polypeptide(L)'
;KPLKLLKEEGNISKEGIVAMDQIEAHTDKMECYTCHATWAPQCYGCHVKVDYSKGKQNPDYLAASKHHVNGKTGEVDTLKDFLVDGKVTETRSYLRWENPALSQNGEGRISPTIPGCQVTLTVIGKDGKALLQNHIFKLKGVENNGTVNADKEGVNSIVMSPVQPHTISKKSRSCESCHTSLKAQGKGINGGKYFADQRKTTMVDLMDAQQKLLVKQVDEQIPAIPNLKYDYSVMIDENGTQVQTVGDHWKLSQALDNETRAKLDRSGACLSCHKEMPNKDLAISLLAHSAKYAGVKIDNTIHKSILHKSILLSAWIQVLGGLILAGLFIFFIMKRRKK
;
A
#
# COMPACT_ATOMS: atom_id res chain seq x y z
N LYS A 1 -26.70 -16.46 4.10
CA LYS A 1 -26.81 -17.42 2.96
C LYS A 1 -25.40 -17.79 2.51
N PRO A 2 -25.10 -19.07 2.22
CA PRO A 2 -23.81 -19.47 1.66
C PRO A 2 -23.52 -18.78 0.32
N LEU A 3 -22.24 -18.59 -0.02
CA LEU A 3 -21.82 -17.91 -1.26
C LEU A 3 -22.37 -18.63 -2.51
N LYS A 4 -22.35 -19.97 -2.52
CA LYS A 4 -22.89 -20.78 -3.62
C LYS A 4 -24.39 -20.51 -3.86
N LEU A 5 -25.18 -20.45 -2.79
CA LEU A 5 -26.61 -20.14 -2.89
C LEU A 5 -26.84 -18.70 -3.37
N LEU A 6 -26.05 -17.73 -2.89
CA LEU A 6 -26.14 -16.35 -3.39
C LEU A 6 -25.84 -16.26 -4.88
N LYS A 7 -24.92 -17.09 -5.40
CA LYS A 7 -24.61 -17.16 -6.83
C LYS A 7 -25.76 -17.74 -7.63
N GLU A 8 -26.31 -18.88 -7.19
CA GLU A 8 -27.46 -19.56 -7.83
C GLU A 8 -28.69 -18.66 -7.88
N GLU A 9 -28.94 -17.89 -6.82
CA GLU A 9 -30.05 -16.94 -6.75
C GLU A 9 -29.78 -15.60 -7.47
N GLY A 10 -28.60 -15.41 -8.10
CA GLY A 10 -28.25 -14.15 -8.78
C GLY A 10 -28.05 -12.96 -7.83
N ASN A 11 -27.80 -13.22 -6.54
CA ASN A 11 -27.68 -12.23 -5.47
C ASN A 11 -26.24 -11.74 -5.24
N ILE A 12 -25.31 -12.01 -6.17
CA ILE A 12 -23.94 -11.50 -6.15
C ILE A 12 -23.83 -10.34 -7.15
N SER A 13 -23.18 -9.25 -6.73
CA SER A 13 -22.86 -8.12 -7.61
C SER A 13 -22.06 -8.58 -8.83
N LYS A 14 -22.23 -7.92 -9.98
CA LYS A 14 -21.46 -8.20 -11.21
C LYS A 14 -19.95 -8.12 -10.96
N GLU A 15 -19.50 -7.13 -10.20
CA GLU A 15 -18.10 -6.96 -9.80
C GLU A 15 -17.60 -8.16 -9.01
N GLY A 16 -18.42 -8.65 -8.08
CA GLY A 16 -18.12 -9.86 -7.31
C GLY A 16 -18.04 -11.12 -8.18
N ILE A 17 -18.94 -11.30 -9.15
CA ILE A 17 -18.89 -12.42 -10.10
C ILE A 17 -17.62 -12.35 -10.95
N VAL A 18 -17.30 -11.18 -11.51
CA VAL A 18 -16.06 -10.99 -12.29
C VAL A 18 -14.84 -11.30 -11.43
N ALA A 19 -14.76 -10.71 -10.23
CA ALA A 19 -13.59 -10.84 -9.37
C ALA A 19 -13.38 -12.27 -8.86
N MET A 20 -14.45 -13.01 -8.52
CA MET A 20 -14.35 -14.34 -7.90
C MET A 20 -14.43 -15.50 -8.90
N ASP A 21 -15.16 -15.37 -10.01
CA ASP A 21 -15.39 -16.48 -10.96
C ASP A 21 -14.61 -16.35 -12.28
N GLN A 22 -14.31 -15.13 -12.73
CA GLN A 22 -13.70 -14.92 -14.05
C GLN A 22 -12.20 -14.68 -14.01
N ILE A 23 -11.67 -14.25 -12.86
CA ILE A 23 -10.25 -13.93 -12.68
C ILE A 23 -9.62 -14.96 -11.75
N GLU A 24 -9.11 -16.05 -12.31
CA GLU A 24 -8.46 -17.16 -11.60
C GLU A 24 -7.33 -16.69 -10.66
N ALA A 25 -6.58 -15.66 -11.06
CA ALA A 25 -5.52 -15.10 -10.22
C ALA A 25 -6.03 -14.60 -8.85
N HIS A 26 -7.27 -14.11 -8.76
CA HIS A 26 -7.83 -13.66 -7.48
C HIS A 26 -8.15 -14.82 -6.53
N THR A 27 -8.52 -15.99 -7.04
CA THR A 27 -8.81 -17.17 -6.20
C THR A 27 -7.55 -17.96 -5.86
N ASP A 28 -6.58 -17.97 -6.77
CA ASP A 28 -5.42 -18.85 -6.67
C ASP A 28 -4.22 -18.19 -6.00
N LYS A 29 -4.09 -16.87 -6.15
CA LYS A 29 -2.94 -16.12 -5.65
C LYS A 29 -3.26 -15.21 -4.47
N MET A 30 -4.52 -14.89 -4.23
CA MET A 30 -4.90 -13.98 -3.13
C MET A 30 -5.58 -14.73 -1.99
N GLU A 31 -5.54 -14.10 -0.83
CA GLU A 31 -6.40 -14.45 0.28
C GLU A 31 -7.79 -13.85 0.12
N CYS A 32 -8.83 -14.57 0.54
CA CYS A 32 -10.20 -14.05 0.52
C CYS A 32 -10.32 -12.74 1.31
N TYR A 33 -9.62 -12.64 2.44
CA TYR A 33 -9.62 -11.43 3.28
C TYR A 33 -8.90 -10.24 2.62
N THR A 34 -8.10 -10.44 1.57
CA THR A 34 -7.52 -9.33 0.79
C THR A 34 -8.59 -8.49 0.14
N CYS A 35 -9.67 -9.14 -0.32
CA CYS A 35 -10.82 -8.50 -0.92
C CYS A 35 -11.83 -8.00 0.13
N HIS A 36 -11.99 -8.73 1.23
CA HIS A 36 -13.07 -8.50 2.19
C HIS A 36 -12.68 -7.68 3.44
N ALA A 37 -11.38 -7.50 3.73
CA ALA A 37 -10.90 -6.58 4.75
C ALA A 37 -10.80 -5.16 4.18
N THR A 38 -11.86 -4.37 4.35
CA THR A 38 -11.98 -3.06 3.70
C THR A 38 -11.20 -1.94 4.39
N TRP A 39 -10.69 -2.16 5.59
CA TRP A 39 -9.78 -1.24 6.28
C TRP A 39 -8.93 -1.98 7.32
N ALA A 40 -7.86 -1.37 7.81
CA ALA A 40 -7.14 -1.89 8.97
C ALA A 40 -6.50 -0.73 9.74
N PRO A 41 -6.36 -0.81 11.08
CA PRO A 41 -5.58 0.17 11.82
C PRO A 41 -4.11 0.06 11.41
N GLN A 42 -3.51 1.18 11.03
CA GLN A 42 -2.14 1.25 10.53
C GLN A 42 -1.34 2.28 11.32
N CYS A 43 -0.44 1.80 12.19
CA CYS A 43 0.41 2.60 13.07
C CYS A 43 1.77 2.84 12.43
N TYR A 44 1.95 3.97 11.74
CA TYR A 44 3.21 4.26 11.06
C TYR A 44 4.18 4.97 11.99
N GLY A 45 5.43 4.50 12.01
CA GLY A 45 6.55 5.05 12.78
C GLY A 45 6.35 4.99 14.29
N CYS A 46 7.13 4.13 14.97
CA CYS A 46 7.21 4.06 16.43
C CYS A 46 8.52 4.70 16.88
N HIS A 47 8.47 5.88 17.49
CA HIS A 47 9.65 6.47 18.12
C HIS A 47 9.78 5.91 19.53
N VAL A 48 10.78 5.06 19.73
CA VAL A 48 11.11 4.45 21.01
C VAL A 48 12.27 5.22 21.61
N LYS A 49 12.08 5.73 22.82
CA LYS A 49 13.12 6.40 23.60
C LYS A 49 13.42 5.58 24.85
N VAL A 50 14.68 5.23 25.04
CA VAL A 50 15.19 4.59 26.26
C VAL A 50 16.10 5.58 26.97
N ASP A 51 15.72 6.01 28.16
CA ASP A 51 16.42 7.05 28.90
C ASP A 51 16.99 6.53 30.22
N TYR A 52 18.31 6.38 30.27
CA TYR A 52 19.07 5.93 31.44
C TYR A 52 19.51 7.08 32.36
N SER A 53 19.23 8.34 32.00
CA SER A 53 19.67 9.49 32.78
C SER A 53 18.92 9.59 34.11
N LYS A 54 19.55 10.22 35.10
CA LYS A 54 18.93 10.57 36.39
C LYS A 54 18.29 9.38 37.13
N GLY A 55 18.88 8.18 37.01
CA GLY A 55 18.39 6.97 37.69
C GLY A 55 16.98 6.54 37.26
N LYS A 56 16.58 6.88 36.04
CA LYS A 56 15.29 6.46 35.47
C LYS A 56 15.24 4.94 35.32
N GLN A 57 14.07 4.36 35.59
CA GLN A 57 13.82 2.94 35.56
C GLN A 57 12.51 2.62 34.83
N ASN A 58 12.35 1.36 34.41
CA ASN A 58 11.12 0.81 33.86
C ASN A 58 10.91 -0.62 34.38
N PRO A 59 9.67 -1.12 34.48
CA PRO A 59 9.43 -2.52 34.79
C PRO A 59 10.00 -3.46 33.71
N ASP A 60 10.67 -4.51 34.14
CA ASP A 60 10.97 -5.69 33.34
C ASP A 60 9.77 -6.65 33.40
N TYR A 61 8.91 -6.55 32.38
CA TYR A 61 7.73 -7.40 32.26
C TYR A 61 8.07 -8.89 32.07
N LEU A 62 9.25 -9.24 31.53
CA LEU A 62 9.66 -10.64 31.42
C LEU A 62 10.05 -11.22 32.78
N ALA A 63 10.76 -10.44 33.60
CA ALA A 63 11.07 -10.81 34.98
C ALA A 63 9.79 -10.89 35.83
N ALA A 64 8.89 -9.91 35.73
CA ALA A 64 7.61 -9.89 36.44
C ALA A 64 6.71 -11.07 36.05
N SER A 65 6.73 -11.47 34.76
CA SER A 65 5.93 -12.59 34.26
C SER A 65 6.41 -13.97 34.72
N LYS A 66 7.68 -14.13 35.11
CA LYS A 66 8.21 -15.42 35.61
C LYS A 66 7.71 -15.79 37.01
N HIS A 67 7.20 -14.81 37.76
CA HIS A 67 6.66 -15.06 39.09
C HIS A 67 5.31 -15.79 38.93
N HIS A 68 5.15 -16.96 39.56
CA HIS A 68 3.92 -17.77 39.46
C HIS A 68 3.51 -18.37 40.80
N VAL A 69 3.77 -17.68 41.91
CA VAL A 69 3.20 -18.12 43.20
C VAL A 69 1.68 -18.03 43.07
N ASN A 70 1.01 -19.18 43.12
CA ASN A 70 -0.45 -19.33 42.93
C ASN A 70 -0.98 -18.84 41.57
N GLY A 71 -0.16 -18.91 40.50
CA GLY A 71 -0.58 -18.51 39.14
C GLY A 71 -0.69 -17.00 38.91
N LYS A 72 -0.25 -16.17 39.87
CA LYS A 72 -0.15 -14.72 39.74
C LYS A 72 1.23 -14.31 39.24
N THR A 73 1.29 -13.36 38.31
CA THR A 73 2.51 -12.65 37.90
C THR A 73 2.80 -11.47 38.82
N GLY A 74 4.03 -10.97 38.80
CA GLY A 74 4.43 -9.78 39.56
C GLY A 74 3.61 -8.53 39.21
N GLU A 75 2.95 -8.52 38.05
CA GLU A 75 2.03 -7.45 37.63
C GLU A 75 0.80 -7.32 38.53
N VAL A 76 0.38 -8.42 39.17
CA VAL A 76 -0.80 -8.45 40.06
C VAL A 76 -0.50 -7.78 41.39
N ASP A 77 0.71 -7.94 41.92
CA ASP A 77 1.09 -7.44 43.24
C ASP A 77 1.82 -6.10 43.14
N THR A 78 3.00 -6.07 42.50
CA THR A 78 3.78 -4.85 42.30
C THR A 78 4.89 -5.04 41.27
N LEU A 79 4.99 -4.09 40.34
CA LEU A 79 6.09 -4.02 39.38
C LEU A 79 7.36 -3.36 39.94
N LYS A 80 7.31 -2.81 41.16
CA LYS A 80 8.46 -2.11 41.77
C LYS A 80 9.63 -3.05 42.07
N ASP A 81 9.35 -4.33 42.28
CA ASP A 81 10.37 -5.34 42.59
C ASP A 81 11.12 -5.82 41.34
N PHE A 82 10.62 -5.44 40.15
CA PHE A 82 11.13 -5.86 38.85
C PHE A 82 11.63 -4.67 38.02
N LEU A 83 12.07 -3.60 38.68
CA LEU A 83 12.58 -2.42 38.00
C LEU A 83 13.99 -2.64 37.47
N VAL A 84 14.21 -2.24 36.22
CA VAL A 84 15.52 -2.21 35.56
C VAL A 84 15.87 -0.79 35.14
N ASP A 85 17.17 -0.51 35.03
CA ASP A 85 17.68 0.77 34.57
C ASP A 85 17.14 1.12 33.17
N GLY A 86 16.80 2.40 32.98
CA GLY A 86 16.30 2.95 31.72
C GLY A 86 14.78 3.06 31.71
N LYS A 87 14.25 4.26 31.46
CA LYS A 87 12.82 4.46 31.20
C LYS A 87 12.52 4.36 29.71
N VAL A 88 11.65 3.43 29.33
CA VAL A 88 11.17 3.30 27.95
C VAL A 88 9.91 4.15 27.77
N THR A 89 9.87 4.95 26.72
CA THR A 89 8.66 5.65 26.26
C THR A 89 8.53 5.45 24.76
N GLU A 90 7.30 5.24 24.30
CA GLU A 90 6.99 5.10 22.88
C GLU A 90 6.00 6.18 22.45
N THR A 91 6.25 6.80 21.31
CA THR A 91 5.28 7.64 20.60
C THR A 91 5.13 7.16 19.17
N ARG A 92 4.00 7.51 18.54
CA ARG A 92 3.70 7.14 17.15
C ARG A 92 3.68 8.37 16.25
N SER A 93 4.12 8.22 15.01
CA SER A 93 4.12 9.31 14.03
C SER A 93 2.70 9.59 13.55
N TYR A 94 1.98 8.59 13.01
CA TYR A 94 0.60 8.77 12.56
C TYR A 94 -0.18 7.45 12.46
N LEU A 95 -1.52 7.56 12.47
CA LEU A 95 -2.46 6.44 12.39
C LEU A 95 -3.42 6.62 11.22
N ARG A 96 -3.80 5.51 10.58
CA ARG A 96 -4.82 5.49 9.52
C ARG A 96 -5.77 4.30 9.68
N TRP A 97 -7.03 4.50 9.31
CA TRP A 97 -8.11 3.48 9.31
C TRP A 97 -8.71 3.41 7.91
N GLU A 98 -7.93 2.88 6.99
CA GLU A 98 -8.28 2.84 5.57
C GLU A 98 -7.80 1.53 4.95
N ASN A 99 -8.03 1.37 3.65
CA ASN A 99 -7.50 0.26 2.87
C ASN A 99 -5.98 0.06 3.10
N PRO A 100 -5.55 -1.12 3.56
CA PRO A 100 -4.14 -1.42 3.77
C PRO A 100 -3.40 -1.61 2.45
N ALA A 101 -2.07 -1.54 2.52
CA ALA A 101 -1.18 -1.96 1.43
C ALA A 101 -1.33 -3.47 1.16
N LEU A 102 -0.72 -3.96 0.09
CA LEU A 102 -0.70 -5.40 -0.22
C LEU A 102 0.74 -5.90 -0.28
N SER A 103 0.93 -7.13 0.15
CA SER A 103 2.19 -7.87 0.00
C SER A 103 1.94 -9.37 -0.06
N GLN A 104 2.97 -10.16 -0.33
CA GLN A 104 2.91 -11.61 -0.27
C GLN A 104 3.11 -12.07 1.18
N ASN A 105 2.26 -12.97 1.67
CA ASN A 105 2.35 -13.56 3.00
C ASN A 105 3.27 -14.80 3.03
N GLY A 106 3.39 -15.43 4.20
CA GLY A 106 4.27 -16.60 4.41
C GLY A 106 3.87 -17.85 3.63
N GLU A 107 2.64 -17.91 3.12
CA GLU A 107 2.11 -18.99 2.30
C GLU A 107 2.22 -18.69 0.79
N GLY A 108 2.81 -17.54 0.42
CA GLY A 108 2.94 -17.13 -0.98
C GLY A 108 1.67 -16.50 -1.55
N ARG A 109 0.69 -16.12 -0.72
CA ARG A 109 -0.57 -15.49 -1.14
C ARG A 109 -0.59 -13.99 -0.86
N ILE A 110 -1.24 -13.25 -1.74
CA ILE A 110 -1.39 -11.79 -1.62
C ILE A 110 -2.37 -11.47 -0.50
N SER A 111 -1.92 -10.69 0.47
CA SER A 111 -2.62 -10.35 1.71
C SER A 111 -2.63 -8.84 1.97
N PRO A 112 -3.58 -8.33 2.79
CA PRO A 112 -3.45 -7.03 3.42
C PRO A 112 -2.17 -6.94 4.23
N THR A 113 -1.52 -5.78 4.17
CA THR A 113 -0.26 -5.52 4.86
C THR A 113 -0.36 -4.20 5.60
N ILE A 114 -0.04 -4.24 6.89
CA ILE A 114 -0.04 -3.08 7.78
C ILE A 114 1.36 -2.85 8.33
N PRO A 115 1.66 -1.67 8.88
CA PRO A 115 2.85 -1.49 9.69
C PRO A 115 2.88 -2.51 10.84
N GLY A 116 3.99 -3.23 10.96
CA GLY A 116 4.38 -3.91 12.18
C GLY A 116 5.10 -2.93 13.11
N CYS A 117 6.15 -3.39 13.79
CA CYS A 117 6.99 -2.50 14.57
C CYS A 117 7.91 -1.69 13.65
N GLN A 118 7.68 -0.37 13.56
CA GLN A 118 8.51 0.56 12.77
C GLN A 118 9.38 1.41 13.69
N VAL A 119 10.33 0.77 14.37
CA VAL A 119 11.09 1.40 15.45
C VAL A 119 12.12 2.40 14.91
N THR A 120 12.02 3.63 15.40
CA THR A 120 13.07 4.65 15.37
C THR A 120 13.55 4.87 16.80
N LEU A 121 14.82 4.56 17.07
CA LEU A 121 15.35 4.44 18.42
C LEU A 121 16.15 5.67 18.84
N THR A 122 15.89 6.17 20.04
CA THR A 122 16.77 7.11 20.74
C THR A 122 17.17 6.51 22.08
N VAL A 123 18.48 6.48 22.36
CA VAL A 123 19.02 6.00 23.63
C VAL A 123 19.76 7.14 24.30
N ILE A 124 19.33 7.53 25.50
CA ILE A 124 19.98 8.56 26.31
C ILE A 124 20.79 7.86 27.40
N GLY A 125 22.09 8.12 27.44
CA GLY A 125 23.02 7.56 28.41
C GLY A 125 22.80 8.11 29.82
N LYS A 126 23.51 7.50 30.80
CA LYS A 126 23.44 7.91 32.21
C LYS A 126 23.87 9.37 32.43
N ASP A 127 24.75 9.88 31.58
CA ASP A 127 25.24 11.27 31.56
C ASP A 127 24.24 12.26 30.94
N GLY A 128 23.11 11.79 30.41
CA GLY A 128 22.09 12.60 29.76
C GLY A 128 22.37 12.89 28.28
N LYS A 129 23.44 12.36 27.69
CA LYS A 129 23.73 12.52 26.26
C LYS A 129 23.12 11.39 25.43
N ALA A 130 22.71 11.69 24.20
CA ALA A 130 22.23 10.67 23.29
C ALA A 130 23.38 9.77 22.83
N LEU A 131 23.26 8.47 23.10
CA LEU A 131 24.13 7.42 22.54
C LEU A 131 23.66 7.02 21.13
N LEU A 132 22.35 7.04 20.93
CA LEU A 132 21.69 6.91 19.64
C LEU A 132 20.60 7.97 19.55
N GLN A 133 20.49 8.64 18.40
CA GLN A 133 19.44 9.61 18.14
C GLN A 133 18.76 9.25 16.83
N ASN A 134 17.44 9.06 16.87
CA ASN A 134 16.61 8.74 15.72
C ASN A 134 17.20 7.64 14.82
N HIS A 135 17.73 6.60 15.44
CA HIS A 135 18.45 5.55 14.75
C HIS A 135 17.48 4.46 14.30
N ILE A 136 17.58 4.08 13.03
CA ILE A 136 16.92 2.89 12.48
C ILE A 136 18.03 1.93 12.10
N PHE A 137 17.99 0.71 12.61
CA PHE A 137 18.98 -0.31 12.24
C PHE A 137 18.73 -0.80 10.82
N LYS A 138 19.81 -1.17 10.13
CA LYS A 138 19.73 -1.87 8.85
C LYS A 138 19.96 -3.36 9.07
N LEU A 139 19.10 -4.17 8.50
CA LEU A 139 19.30 -5.60 8.39
C LEU A 139 20.10 -5.88 7.11
N LYS A 140 20.99 -6.88 7.10
CA LYS A 140 21.78 -7.24 5.92
C LYS A 140 21.75 -8.75 5.70
N GLY A 141 21.42 -9.19 4.49
CA GLY A 141 21.46 -10.61 4.11
C GLY A 141 20.35 -11.45 4.73
N VAL A 142 19.36 -10.83 5.37
CA VAL A 142 18.18 -11.49 5.96
C VAL A 142 16.89 -11.09 5.23
N GLU A 143 17.01 -10.28 4.18
CA GLU A 143 15.90 -9.88 3.33
C GLU A 143 15.42 -11.07 2.50
N ASN A 144 14.40 -11.77 3.02
CA ASN A 144 13.56 -12.72 2.31
C ASN A 144 14.32 -13.80 1.53
N ASN A 145 15.43 -14.32 2.07
CA ASN A 145 16.20 -15.44 1.48
C ASN A 145 16.62 -15.23 0.00
N GLY A 146 16.77 -13.98 -0.45
CA GLY A 146 17.17 -13.66 -1.82
C GLY A 146 16.07 -13.69 -2.89
N THR A 147 14.79 -13.76 -2.51
CA THR A 147 13.66 -13.77 -3.46
C THR A 147 13.23 -12.37 -3.92
N VAL A 148 13.76 -11.32 -3.30
CA VAL A 148 13.50 -9.92 -3.68
C VAL A 148 14.80 -9.16 -3.88
N ASN A 149 14.74 -8.16 -4.77
CA ASN A 149 15.83 -7.21 -4.96
C ASN A 149 15.88 -6.27 -3.74
N ALA A 150 17.01 -6.27 -3.05
CA ALA A 150 17.32 -5.40 -1.92
C ALA A 150 18.71 -4.79 -2.09
N ASP A 151 18.93 -3.62 -1.49
CA ASP A 151 20.21 -2.93 -1.52
C ASP A 151 21.29 -3.75 -0.78
N LYS A 152 22.54 -3.71 -1.26
CA LYS A 152 23.70 -4.32 -0.59
C LYS A 152 23.97 -3.71 0.79
N GLU A 153 23.58 -2.45 0.99
CA GLU A 153 23.66 -1.81 2.31
C GLU A 153 22.69 -2.38 3.33
N GLY A 154 21.69 -3.15 2.87
CA GLY A 154 20.63 -3.70 3.68
C GLY A 154 19.36 -2.83 3.73
N VAL A 155 18.26 -3.43 4.16
CA VAL A 155 16.97 -2.73 4.34
C VAL A 155 16.79 -2.23 5.77
N ASN A 156 15.96 -1.20 5.95
CA ASN A 156 15.61 -0.74 7.27
C ASN A 156 14.86 -1.83 8.06
N SER A 157 15.21 -1.99 9.35
CA SER A 157 14.58 -2.96 10.26
C SER A 157 13.16 -2.60 10.67
N ILE A 158 12.57 -1.54 10.10
CA ILE A 158 11.16 -1.22 10.26
C ILE A 158 10.34 -2.20 9.44
N VAL A 159 9.27 -2.73 10.03
CA VAL A 159 8.56 -3.87 9.45
C VAL A 159 7.18 -3.47 8.94
N MET A 160 6.83 -4.01 7.78
CA MET A 160 5.46 -4.15 7.31
C MET A 160 5.06 -5.62 7.40
N SER A 161 3.88 -5.91 7.95
CA SER A 161 3.43 -7.25 8.28
C SER A 161 2.17 -7.59 7.50
N PRO A 162 2.18 -8.68 6.69
CA PRO A 162 0.96 -9.29 6.19
C PRO A 162 0.07 -9.67 7.38
N VAL A 163 -1.23 -9.41 7.27
CA VAL A 163 -2.18 -9.65 8.35
C VAL A 163 -3.53 -10.06 7.78
N GLN A 164 -4.30 -10.81 8.58
CA GLN A 164 -5.74 -10.98 8.40
C GLN A 164 -6.47 -10.01 9.35
N PRO A 165 -6.97 -8.85 8.88
CA PRO A 165 -7.71 -7.93 9.74
C PRO A 165 -9.08 -8.51 10.13
N HIS A 166 -9.57 -8.16 11.31
CA HIS A 166 -10.92 -8.53 11.78
C HIS A 166 -12.05 -7.73 11.13
N THR A 167 -11.73 -6.86 10.16
CA THR A 167 -12.65 -5.92 9.51
C THR A 167 -13.30 -6.53 8.26
N ILE A 168 -13.64 -7.82 8.34
CA ILE A 168 -14.19 -8.58 7.22
C ILE A 168 -15.62 -8.13 6.97
N SER A 169 -15.95 -7.81 5.72
CA SER A 169 -17.27 -7.30 5.36
C SER A 169 -17.82 -7.94 4.09
N LYS A 170 -19.15 -7.97 3.98
CA LYS A 170 -19.85 -8.49 2.79
C LYS A 170 -19.50 -7.70 1.53
N LYS A 171 -19.31 -6.38 1.67
CA LYS A 171 -18.89 -5.49 0.58
C LYS A 171 -17.38 -5.57 0.45
N SER A 172 -16.88 -6.02 -0.69
CA SER A 172 -15.45 -6.05 -0.96
C SER A 172 -14.88 -4.64 -1.18
N ARG A 173 -13.54 -4.58 -1.14
CA ARG A 173 -12.74 -3.48 -1.68
C ARG A 173 -13.10 -3.22 -3.15
N SER A 174 -13.05 -1.96 -3.57
CA SER A 174 -13.23 -1.62 -4.99
C SER A 174 -12.00 -2.03 -5.80
N CYS A 175 -12.18 -2.27 -7.10
CA CYS A 175 -11.09 -2.59 -8.02
C CYS A 175 -9.97 -1.53 -7.97
N GLU A 176 -10.36 -0.26 -7.93
CA GLU A 176 -9.46 0.90 -7.89
C GLU A 176 -8.59 0.93 -6.62
N SER A 177 -9.12 0.43 -5.49
CA SER A 177 -8.36 0.39 -4.23
C SER A 177 -7.14 -0.53 -4.24
N CYS A 178 -7.03 -1.41 -5.25
CA CYS A 178 -5.90 -2.31 -5.49
C CYS A 178 -5.19 -1.96 -6.81
N HIS A 179 -5.93 -1.90 -7.91
CA HIS A 179 -5.37 -1.79 -9.26
C HIS A 179 -4.88 -0.39 -9.65
N THR A 180 -5.30 0.66 -8.94
CA THR A 180 -4.87 2.04 -9.21
C THR A 180 -4.25 2.71 -7.99
N SER A 181 -3.89 1.94 -6.97
CA SER A 181 -3.38 2.44 -5.69
C SER A 181 -1.89 2.19 -5.55
N LEU A 182 -1.09 3.27 -5.55
CA LEU A 182 0.35 3.20 -5.28
C LEU A 182 0.64 2.58 -3.91
N LYS A 183 -0.22 2.87 -2.91
CA LYS A 183 -0.14 2.28 -1.59
C LYS A 183 -0.35 0.76 -1.63
N ALA A 184 -1.37 0.29 -2.36
CA ALA A 184 -1.60 -1.14 -2.53
C ALA A 184 -0.42 -1.84 -3.21
N GLN A 185 0.24 -1.17 -4.16
CA GLN A 185 1.46 -1.66 -4.83
C GLN A 185 2.73 -1.59 -3.95
N GLY A 186 2.64 -1.11 -2.71
CA GLY A 186 3.78 -0.96 -1.79
C GLY A 186 4.65 0.28 -2.02
N LYS A 187 4.27 1.20 -2.92
CA LYS A 187 5.00 2.45 -3.20
C LYS A 187 4.68 3.57 -2.19
N GLY A 188 3.96 3.26 -1.12
CA GLY A 188 3.57 4.20 -0.07
C GLY A 188 2.34 5.05 -0.38
N ILE A 189 1.90 5.76 0.67
CA ILE A 189 0.78 6.70 0.64
C ILE A 189 1.17 7.86 -0.29
N ASN A 190 0.32 8.15 -1.27
CA ASN A 190 0.61 9.15 -2.30
C ASN A 190 1.97 8.93 -3.00
N GLY A 191 2.39 7.67 -3.17
CA GLY A 191 3.70 7.34 -3.76
C GLY A 191 4.89 7.66 -2.87
N GLY A 192 4.71 7.72 -1.55
CA GLY A 192 5.78 8.02 -0.59
C GLY A 192 6.10 9.51 -0.48
N LYS A 193 5.29 10.38 -1.09
CA LYS A 193 5.50 11.84 -1.14
C LYS A 193 4.61 12.61 -0.17
N TYR A 194 4.15 11.93 0.89
CA TYR A 194 3.27 12.55 1.88
C TYR A 194 4.02 13.46 2.86
N PHE A 195 5.24 13.08 3.26
CA PHE A 195 6.09 13.87 4.14
C PHE A 195 7.30 14.44 3.40
N ALA A 196 7.88 15.50 3.97
CA ALA A 196 9.18 16.01 3.57
C ALA A 196 10.28 14.97 3.84
N ASP A 197 11.48 15.18 3.28
CA ASP A 197 12.63 14.29 3.47
C ASP A 197 13.04 14.21 4.95
N GLN A 198 12.65 13.12 5.61
CA GLN A 198 12.85 12.92 7.05
C GLN A 198 14.31 12.66 7.44
N ARG A 199 15.22 12.52 6.46
CA ARG A 199 16.66 12.48 6.71
C ARG A 199 17.25 13.86 7.00
N LYS A 200 16.49 14.92 6.79
CA LYS A 200 16.90 16.30 7.06
C LYS A 200 16.21 16.79 8.31
N THR A 201 16.96 17.48 9.16
CA THR A 201 16.38 18.18 10.30
C THR A 201 15.38 19.20 9.79
N THR A 202 14.18 19.20 10.38
CA THR A 202 13.19 20.24 10.13
C THR A 202 13.44 21.37 11.11
N MET A 203 13.68 22.56 10.56
CA MET A 203 13.74 23.82 11.31
C MET A 203 12.50 24.63 10.97
N VAL A 204 11.86 25.20 11.99
CA VAL A 204 10.72 26.11 11.81
C VAL A 204 11.11 27.45 12.40
N ASP A 205 11.54 28.37 11.55
CA ASP A 205 12.01 29.70 11.96
C ASP A 205 11.81 30.72 10.84
N LEU A 206 12.15 31.98 11.08
CA LEU A 206 12.11 33.05 10.09
C LEU A 206 13.12 32.78 8.97
N MET A 207 12.59 32.57 7.76
CA MET A 207 13.36 32.31 6.54
C MET A 207 13.03 33.34 5.46
N ASP A 208 13.97 33.57 4.54
CA ASP A 208 13.69 34.31 3.31
C ASP A 208 12.91 33.46 2.29
N ALA A 209 12.59 34.08 1.14
CA ALA A 209 11.89 33.40 0.04
C ALA A 209 12.68 32.23 -0.58
N GLN A 210 13.97 32.10 -0.28
CA GLN A 210 14.86 31.03 -0.73
C GLN A 210 15.05 29.95 0.35
N GLN A 211 14.26 29.98 1.43
CA GLN A 211 14.34 29.06 2.56
C GLN A 211 15.67 29.15 3.34
N LYS A 212 16.36 30.29 3.27
CA LYS A 212 17.54 30.54 4.10
C LYS A 212 17.11 31.14 5.44
N LEU A 213 17.62 30.58 6.53
CA LEU A 213 17.39 31.08 7.88
C LEU A 213 17.94 32.50 8.05
N LEU A 214 17.10 33.40 8.56
CA LEU A 214 17.43 34.81 8.84
C LEU A 214 17.88 35.04 10.28
N VAL A 215 17.57 34.10 11.17
CA VAL A 215 17.94 34.15 12.59
C VAL A 215 19.33 33.56 12.84
N LYS A 216 19.98 34.00 13.92
CA LYS A 216 21.31 33.52 14.34
C LYS A 216 21.25 32.33 15.29
N GLN A 217 20.18 32.20 16.06
CA GLN A 217 19.93 31.10 16.97
C GLN A 217 18.76 30.31 16.41
N VAL A 218 18.96 29.02 16.21
CA VAL A 218 18.01 28.12 15.57
C VAL A 218 17.95 26.87 16.42
N ASP A 219 16.75 26.43 16.74
CA ASP A 219 16.51 25.16 17.42
C ASP A 219 16.02 24.10 16.43
N GLU A 220 16.47 22.86 16.62
CA GLU A 220 15.97 21.71 15.86
C GLU A 220 14.54 21.37 16.29
N GLN A 221 13.56 21.61 15.41
CA GLN A 221 12.17 21.28 15.73
C GLN A 221 11.91 19.77 15.61
N ILE A 222 12.42 19.14 14.55
CA ILE A 222 12.36 17.70 14.34
C ILE A 222 13.75 17.26 13.86
N PRO A 223 14.55 16.60 14.71
CA PRO A 223 15.86 16.10 14.31
C PRO A 223 15.75 15.07 13.18
N ALA A 224 16.75 15.04 12.31
CA ALA A 224 16.85 14.07 11.22
C ALA A 224 16.70 12.61 11.68
N ILE A 225 16.18 11.76 10.79
CA ILE A 225 16.20 10.31 10.88
C ILE A 225 17.05 9.81 9.70
N PRO A 226 18.40 9.74 9.82
CA PRO A 226 19.30 9.58 8.67
C PRO A 226 19.03 8.36 7.78
N ASN A 227 18.57 7.26 8.38
CA ASN A 227 18.30 6.00 7.67
C ASN A 227 16.88 5.93 7.07
N LEU A 228 15.99 6.88 7.35
CA LEU A 228 14.63 6.90 6.80
C LEU A 228 14.59 7.62 5.45
N LYS A 229 15.24 7.03 4.44
CA LYS A 229 15.30 7.57 3.06
C LYS A 229 13.94 7.64 2.38
N TYR A 230 13.06 6.70 2.71
CA TYR A 230 11.70 6.63 2.20
C TYR A 230 10.73 6.76 3.36
N ASP A 231 9.57 7.36 3.11
CA ASP A 231 8.48 7.44 4.08
C ASP A 231 8.15 6.05 4.66
N TYR A 232 7.70 6.01 5.92
CA TYR A 232 7.34 4.78 6.64
C TYR A 232 6.35 3.88 5.87
N SER A 233 5.55 4.41 4.95
CA SER A 233 4.60 3.62 4.17
C SER A 233 5.18 2.94 2.93
N VAL A 234 6.42 3.25 2.54
CA VAL A 234 7.06 2.77 1.31
C VAL A 234 7.75 1.43 1.55
N MET A 235 7.19 0.35 1.00
CA MET A 235 7.83 -0.98 0.96
C MET A 235 8.81 -1.11 -0.21
N ILE A 236 8.51 -0.45 -1.33
CA ILE A 236 9.22 -0.60 -2.59
C ILE A 236 9.47 0.77 -3.21
N ASP A 237 10.68 1.02 -3.68
CA ASP A 237 11.02 2.25 -4.39
C ASP A 237 10.55 2.27 -5.87
N GLU A 238 10.89 3.36 -6.56
CA GLU A 238 10.52 3.58 -7.96
C GLU A 238 11.16 2.55 -8.91
N ASN A 239 12.30 1.95 -8.53
CA ASN A 239 13.01 0.93 -9.33
C ASN A 239 12.51 -0.49 -9.06
N GLY A 240 11.66 -0.67 -8.05
CA GLY A 240 11.19 -1.99 -7.64
C GLY A 240 12.08 -2.70 -6.63
N THR A 241 12.96 -1.96 -5.95
CA THR A 241 13.79 -2.50 -4.86
C THR A 241 13.00 -2.42 -3.55
N GLN A 242 13.02 -3.48 -2.75
CA GLN A 242 12.45 -3.47 -1.41
C GLN A 242 13.34 -2.63 -0.47
N VAL A 243 12.74 -1.70 0.27
CA VAL A 243 13.49 -0.69 1.07
C VAL A 243 13.24 -0.79 2.57
N GLN A 244 12.29 -1.60 2.98
CA GLN A 244 12.02 -1.97 4.37
C GLN A 244 11.60 -3.43 4.45
N THR A 245 11.70 -4.01 5.64
CA THR A 245 11.32 -5.40 5.87
C THR A 245 9.82 -5.62 5.62
N VAL A 246 9.48 -6.69 4.92
CA VAL A 246 8.08 -7.13 4.72
C VAL A 246 7.94 -8.59 5.11
N GLY A 247 7.46 -8.85 6.32
CA GLY A 247 7.31 -10.19 6.88
C GLY A 247 8.60 -11.04 6.81
N ASP A 248 9.63 -10.72 7.58
CA ASP A 248 10.90 -11.46 7.62
C ASP A 248 10.87 -12.82 8.34
N HIS A 249 9.73 -13.19 8.95
CA HIS A 249 9.63 -14.41 9.75
C HIS A 249 9.39 -15.67 8.90
N TRP A 250 8.94 -15.51 7.64
CA TRP A 250 8.56 -16.61 6.77
C TRP A 250 9.27 -16.53 5.41
N LYS A 251 9.71 -17.67 4.89
CA LYS A 251 10.49 -17.76 3.65
C LYS A 251 9.83 -17.11 2.42
N LEU A 252 8.50 -17.15 2.31
CA LEU A 252 7.78 -16.61 1.15
C LEU A 252 7.22 -15.21 1.36
N SER A 253 7.33 -14.65 2.57
CA SER A 253 6.82 -13.29 2.82
C SER A 253 7.71 -12.26 2.17
N GLN A 254 7.11 -11.33 1.44
CA GLN A 254 7.83 -10.27 0.74
C GLN A 254 6.92 -9.15 0.25
N ALA A 255 7.50 -8.00 -0.07
CA ALA A 255 6.82 -7.00 -0.87
C ALA A 255 6.46 -7.58 -2.26
N LEU A 256 5.45 -7.01 -2.92
CA LEU A 256 5.05 -7.47 -4.25
C LEU A 256 6.20 -7.31 -5.25
N ASP A 257 6.60 -8.41 -5.89
CA ASP A 257 7.64 -8.38 -6.91
C ASP A 257 7.21 -7.58 -8.17
N ASN A 258 8.16 -7.33 -9.06
CA ASN A 258 7.94 -6.52 -10.27
C ASN A 258 6.89 -7.15 -11.20
N GLU A 259 6.89 -8.47 -11.35
CA GLU A 259 5.96 -9.19 -12.22
C GLU A 259 4.52 -9.09 -11.70
N THR A 260 4.33 -9.32 -10.41
CA THR A 260 3.04 -9.23 -9.72
C THR A 260 2.52 -7.80 -9.77
N ARG A 261 3.37 -6.79 -9.53
CA ARG A 261 2.96 -5.38 -9.64
C ARG A 261 2.59 -5.00 -11.07
N ALA A 262 3.29 -5.50 -12.08
CA ALA A 262 2.94 -5.26 -13.48
C ALA A 262 1.57 -5.87 -13.87
N LYS A 263 1.19 -6.99 -13.27
CA LYS A 263 -0.15 -7.60 -13.42
C LYS A 263 -1.22 -6.85 -12.61
N LEU A 264 -0.86 -6.28 -11.47
CA LEU A 264 -1.75 -5.54 -10.58
C LEU A 264 -2.07 -4.15 -11.13
N ASP A 265 -1.07 -3.41 -11.62
CA ASP A 265 -1.23 -2.00 -11.97
C ASP A 265 -2.06 -1.81 -13.25
N ARG A 266 -3.15 -1.06 -13.12
CA ARG A 266 -4.04 -0.66 -14.22
C ARG A 266 -4.18 0.85 -14.33
N SER A 267 -3.40 1.65 -13.60
CA SER A 267 -3.49 3.12 -13.68
C SER A 267 -3.18 3.65 -15.08
N GLY A 268 -2.33 2.95 -15.84
CA GLY A 268 -2.01 3.27 -17.24
C GLY A 268 -3.15 3.05 -18.22
N ALA A 269 -4.19 2.26 -17.87
CA ALA A 269 -5.30 1.96 -18.77
C ALA A 269 -6.10 3.21 -19.17
N CYS A 270 -6.11 4.23 -18.30
CA CYS A 270 -6.73 5.52 -18.59
C CYS A 270 -6.15 6.17 -19.84
N LEU A 271 -4.83 6.05 -20.05
CA LEU A 271 -4.13 6.68 -21.16
C LEU A 271 -4.48 6.03 -22.50
N SER A 272 -4.86 4.74 -22.52
CA SER A 272 -5.27 4.04 -23.74
C SER A 272 -6.49 4.68 -24.39
N CYS A 273 -7.42 5.22 -23.59
CA CYS A 273 -8.60 5.92 -24.10
C CYS A 273 -8.39 7.44 -24.24
N HIS A 274 -7.51 8.04 -23.43
CA HIS A 274 -7.23 9.48 -23.44
C HIS A 274 -5.99 9.89 -24.24
N LYS A 275 -5.50 9.01 -25.12
CA LYS A 275 -4.34 9.30 -25.98
C LYS A 275 -4.59 10.48 -26.91
N GLU A 276 -5.81 10.55 -27.44
CA GLU A 276 -6.25 11.65 -28.29
C GLU A 276 -6.94 12.73 -27.44
N MET A 277 -6.43 13.96 -27.54
CA MET A 277 -6.95 15.10 -26.81
C MET A 277 -7.91 15.93 -27.69
N PRO A 278 -8.88 16.67 -27.11
CA PRO A 278 -9.85 17.45 -27.88
C PRO A 278 -9.27 18.50 -28.83
N ASN A 279 -8.01 18.89 -28.66
CA ASN A 279 -7.31 19.83 -29.54
C ASN A 279 -6.57 19.14 -30.70
N LYS A 280 -6.54 17.81 -30.74
CA LYS A 280 -5.80 17.02 -31.74
C LYS A 280 -6.72 16.17 -32.62
N ASP A 281 -7.90 15.79 -32.15
CA ASP A 281 -8.87 15.00 -32.90
C ASP A 281 -10.20 15.75 -33.05
N LEU A 282 -10.68 15.88 -34.29
CA LEU A 282 -11.88 16.65 -34.61
C LEU A 282 -13.15 16.06 -33.97
N ALA A 283 -13.28 14.73 -33.97
CA ALA A 283 -14.46 14.06 -33.43
C ALA A 283 -14.50 14.18 -31.90
N ILE A 284 -13.36 14.02 -31.23
CA ILE A 284 -13.24 14.22 -29.79
C ILE A 284 -13.45 15.69 -29.42
N SER A 285 -12.96 16.62 -30.25
CA SER A 285 -13.22 18.06 -30.08
C SER A 285 -14.72 18.36 -30.09
N LEU A 286 -15.43 17.83 -31.09
CA LEU A 286 -16.87 18.02 -31.23
C LEU A 286 -17.64 17.42 -30.05
N LEU A 287 -17.25 16.23 -29.57
CA LEU A 287 -17.87 15.59 -28.41
C LEU A 287 -17.65 16.41 -27.13
N ALA A 288 -16.43 16.86 -26.88
CA ALA A 288 -16.09 17.67 -25.71
C ALA A 288 -16.81 19.03 -25.74
N HIS A 289 -16.88 19.67 -26.91
CA HIS A 289 -17.62 20.91 -27.11
C HIS A 289 -19.12 20.71 -26.86
N SER A 290 -19.71 19.67 -27.45
CA SER A 290 -21.13 19.35 -27.28
C SER A 290 -21.49 19.09 -25.83
N ALA A 291 -20.68 18.30 -25.11
CA ALA A 291 -20.89 18.03 -23.68
C ALA A 291 -20.82 19.32 -22.83
N LYS A 292 -19.86 20.21 -23.12
CA LYS A 292 -19.71 21.50 -22.43
C LYS A 292 -20.94 22.39 -22.61
N TYR A 293 -21.42 22.56 -23.84
CA TYR A 293 -22.56 23.45 -24.13
C TYR A 293 -23.91 22.84 -23.76
N ALA A 294 -24.01 21.51 -23.70
CA ALA A 294 -25.17 20.81 -23.14
C ALA A 294 -25.21 20.83 -21.60
N GLY A 295 -24.21 21.42 -20.92
CA GLY A 295 -24.13 21.48 -19.46
C GLY A 295 -23.91 20.12 -18.79
N VAL A 296 -23.42 19.12 -19.54
CA VAL A 296 -23.25 17.75 -19.04
C VAL A 296 -21.99 17.68 -18.17
N LYS A 297 -22.17 17.41 -16.89
CA LYS A 297 -21.07 17.07 -15.98
C LYS A 297 -20.82 15.57 -16.04
N ILE A 298 -19.62 15.18 -16.45
CA ILE A 298 -19.23 13.76 -16.51
C ILE A 298 -18.63 13.36 -15.16
N ASP A 299 -19.40 12.63 -14.37
CA ASP A 299 -18.91 11.98 -13.15
C ASP A 299 -18.42 10.55 -13.44
N ASN A 300 -17.95 9.84 -12.41
CA ASN A 300 -17.45 8.47 -12.55
C ASN A 300 -18.50 7.48 -13.06
N THR A 301 -19.78 7.68 -12.73
CA THR A 301 -20.87 6.78 -13.13
C THR A 301 -21.15 6.94 -14.62
N ILE A 302 -21.25 8.19 -15.07
CA ILE A 302 -21.41 8.54 -16.48
C ILE A 302 -20.19 8.07 -17.27
N HIS A 303 -18.99 8.29 -16.75
CA HIS A 303 -17.75 7.86 -17.39
C HIS A 303 -17.74 6.33 -17.63
N LYS A 304 -18.07 5.54 -16.59
CA LYS A 304 -18.19 4.07 -16.71
C LYS A 304 -19.26 3.66 -17.73
N SER A 305 -20.39 4.39 -17.78
CA SER A 305 -21.45 4.13 -18.76
C SER A 305 -21.02 4.40 -20.20
N ILE A 306 -20.32 5.51 -20.46
CA ILE A 306 -19.78 5.84 -21.77
C ILE A 306 -18.81 4.75 -22.22
N LEU A 307 -17.85 4.39 -21.37
CA LEU A 307 -16.88 3.33 -21.67
C LEU A 307 -17.56 2.00 -22.02
N HIS A 308 -18.54 1.58 -21.21
CA HIS A 308 -19.27 0.34 -21.46
C HIS A 308 -19.97 0.34 -22.82
N LYS A 309 -20.67 1.44 -23.15
CA LYS A 309 -21.36 1.60 -24.44
C LYS A 309 -20.38 1.62 -25.60
N SER A 310 -19.27 2.34 -25.49
CA SER A 310 -18.24 2.42 -26.52
C SER A 310 -17.61 1.05 -26.81
N ILE A 311 -17.30 0.27 -25.77
CA ILE A 311 -16.76 -1.09 -25.92
C ILE A 311 -17.77 -2.00 -26.62
N LEU A 312 -19.03 -1.97 -26.17
CA LEU A 312 -20.09 -2.81 -26.75
C LEU A 312 -20.35 -2.46 -28.22
N LEU A 313 -20.40 -1.17 -28.54
CA LEU A 313 -20.56 -0.69 -29.92
C LEU A 313 -19.39 -1.15 -30.79
N SER A 314 -18.16 -0.96 -30.32
CA SER A 314 -16.95 -1.41 -31.05
C SER A 314 -16.96 -2.91 -31.29
N ALA A 315 -17.33 -3.71 -30.29
CA ALA A 315 -17.39 -5.17 -30.42
C ALA A 315 -18.42 -5.60 -31.48
N TRP A 316 -19.63 -5.03 -31.45
CA TRP A 316 -20.66 -5.36 -32.44
C TRP A 316 -20.31 -4.89 -33.85
N ILE A 317 -19.69 -3.71 -34.00
CA ILE A 317 -19.20 -3.24 -35.30
C ILE A 317 -18.18 -4.22 -35.88
N GLN A 318 -17.25 -4.74 -35.05
CA GLN A 318 -16.26 -5.71 -35.50
C GLN A 318 -16.91 -7.04 -35.91
N VAL A 319 -17.84 -7.57 -35.11
CA VAL A 319 -18.55 -8.82 -35.42
C VAL A 319 -19.40 -8.70 -36.67
N LEU A 320 -20.27 -7.68 -36.74
CA LEU A 320 -21.16 -7.48 -37.88
C LEU A 320 -20.39 -7.10 -39.14
N GLY A 321 -19.36 -6.27 -39.02
CA GLY A 321 -18.48 -5.92 -40.13
C GLY A 321 -17.78 -7.16 -40.71
N GLY A 322 -17.25 -8.04 -39.85
CA GLY A 322 -16.67 -9.31 -40.27
C GLY A 322 -17.66 -10.23 -40.98
N LEU A 323 -18.88 -10.36 -40.45
CA LEU A 323 -19.95 -11.16 -41.06
C LEU A 323 -20.37 -10.62 -42.42
N ILE A 324 -20.51 -9.30 -42.55
CA ILE A 324 -20.87 -8.65 -43.81
C ILE A 324 -19.76 -8.87 -44.85
N LEU A 325 -18.49 -8.67 -44.48
CA LEU A 325 -17.36 -8.89 -45.39
C LEU A 325 -17.26 -10.36 -45.84
N ALA A 326 -17.44 -11.30 -44.92
CA ALA A 326 -17.46 -12.73 -45.24
C ALA A 326 -18.63 -13.08 -46.17
N GLY A 327 -19.83 -12.55 -45.89
CA GLY A 327 -21.00 -12.74 -46.74
C GLY A 327 -20.80 -12.18 -48.15
N LEU A 328 -20.26 -10.97 -48.27
CA LEU A 328 -19.92 -10.35 -49.55
C LEU A 328 -18.85 -11.14 -50.32
N PHE A 329 -17.86 -11.68 -49.63
CA PHE A 329 -16.81 -12.51 -50.23
C PHE A 329 -17.35 -13.84 -50.77
N ILE A 330 -18.19 -14.53 -49.99
CA ILE A 330 -18.88 -15.76 -50.43
C ILE A 330 -19.77 -15.46 -51.64
N PHE A 331 -20.54 -14.38 -51.59
CA PHE A 331 -21.38 -13.94 -52.70
C PHE A 331 -20.55 -13.68 -53.97
N PHE A 332 -19.39 -13.03 -53.84
CA PHE A 332 -18.48 -12.78 -54.94
C PHE A 332 -17.91 -14.07 -55.55
N ILE A 333 -17.51 -15.04 -54.73
CA ILE A 333 -17.05 -16.36 -55.19
C ILE A 333 -18.17 -17.11 -55.92
N MET A 334 -19.39 -17.12 -55.37
CA MET A 334 -20.54 -17.77 -56.00
C MET A 334 -20.88 -17.13 -57.36
N LYS A 335 -20.76 -15.80 -57.47
CA LYS A 335 -20.98 -15.09 -58.73
C LYS A 335 -19.89 -15.40 -59.77
N ARG A 336 -18.64 -15.61 -59.35
CA ARG A 336 -17.54 -16.01 -60.24
C ARG A 336 -17.63 -17.47 -60.71
N ARG A 337 -18.16 -18.38 -59.90
CA ARG A 337 -18.36 -19.81 -60.29
C ARG A 337 -19.55 -20.04 -61.22
N LYS A 338 -20.49 -19.08 -61.31
CA LYS A 338 -21.64 -19.12 -62.21
C LYS A 338 -21.37 -18.48 -63.58
N LYS A 339 -20.19 -17.92 -63.79
CA LYS A 339 -19.67 -17.52 -65.11
C LYS A 339 -18.65 -18.54 -65.57
#